data_AF-A0AAD2CKP1-F1
#
_entry.id   AF-A0AAD2CKP1-F1
#
_cell.length_a   1.000
_cell.length_b   1.000
_cell.length_c   1.000
_cell.angle_alpha   90.00
_cell.angle_beta   90.00
_cell.angle_gamma   90.00
#
_symmetry.space_group_name_H-M   'P 1'
#
loop_
_entity.id
_entity.type
_entity.pdbx_description
1 polymer ?
#
loop_
_entity_poly.entity_id
_entity_poly.type
_entity_poly.pdbx_seq_one_letter_code
_entity_poly.pdbx_strand_id
1 'polypeptide(L)'
;MHKKKLSSLDRLYYIPMNNHKWFFQHRLSAIAVLLLVSMNNKKTYSATAQQSLLLLGDDKFDYSANNPLPSAAAAAASASSKCALLNLVVDETDSMKQQTEWLKQRAIPQLVKRLHSGNDGYYHYDYDLVFVCGNGFGKTGSRRSDEETLLYRFMGCTIANANGTLQDDSVAAWDHSAKKPQDGWLAMRNAMEHVPAEIEGIDLLATCQQKLDRTLILLTDNDRDDETKSLTLEGLKNLISQNGYILDAIVKTEIDDDLDNFALKISDSSGDQNTIFTADGNGGWTTQSRNEAFVNFVDGYKDTPEDYIPFVVESRGMVWNGKSLEHGIRENPSLLESFTNHFVQQKVDQLSKSQATGDPHITTWKNEHFEYHGQCDLVMMKDPNFADGLGLDVHIRTKIVRYWSYIKSVAIRIGNDILEIEGSADTDDSEAHYWINYEYQGELESVAGFPVTQTLPSVYKRRYTIDLSSKYYGNQISIHIFNEFVSVAFGGGKEAFGNTVGLLGDFDTGKTLARDGVTVMHDFTDLGDEWQVLASEPNIFHEMSEPQFPNQCIHPEDPNGDRKRRLLEADISLEQAEEACAILKDPLFIKDCTFDVMATQDLAMVGAY
;
A
#
# COMPACT_ATOMS: atom_id res chain seq x y z
N MET A 1 -8.04 -52.25 33.25
CA MET A 1 -8.77 -51.55 32.16
C MET A 1 -8.04 -50.23 31.98
N HIS A 2 -7.40 -49.81 30.89
CA HIS A 2 -7.47 -50.15 29.46
C HIS A 2 -6.06 -50.28 28.85
N LYS A 3 -5.97 -51.00 27.73
CA LYS A 3 -4.76 -51.38 26.98
C LYS A 3 -4.34 -50.33 25.94
N LYS A 4 -3.03 -50.25 25.71
CA LYS A 4 -2.36 -49.78 24.47
C LYS A 4 -2.64 -50.72 23.27
N LYS A 5 -2.69 -50.18 22.04
CA LYS A 5 -1.82 -50.57 20.89
C LYS A 5 -2.14 -49.81 19.59
N LEU A 6 -1.07 -49.41 18.90
CA LEU A 6 -0.96 -48.98 17.50
C LEU A 6 -1.10 -50.16 16.52
N SER A 7 -1.55 -49.91 15.27
CA SER A 7 -0.76 -50.13 14.01
C SER A 7 -1.59 -50.07 12.70
N SER A 8 -0.98 -49.41 11.68
CA SER A 8 -0.84 -49.72 10.24
C SER A 8 -2.01 -49.65 9.20
N LEU A 9 -1.79 -48.77 8.20
CA LEU A 9 -1.85 -48.90 6.70
C LEU A 9 -2.07 -50.33 6.12
N ASP A 10 -2.66 -50.61 4.94
CA ASP A 10 -2.69 -49.92 3.62
C ASP A 10 -3.72 -50.57 2.64
N ARG A 11 -4.21 -49.78 1.66
CA ARG A 11 -4.70 -50.03 0.25
C ARG A 11 -5.53 -51.26 -0.18
N LEU A 12 -6.62 -51.02 -0.95
CA LEU A 12 -6.75 -51.31 -2.41
C LEU A 12 -8.14 -50.97 -3.04
N TYR A 13 -8.11 -50.11 -4.07
CA TYR A 13 -8.90 -49.98 -5.31
C TYR A 13 -10.31 -50.59 -5.49
N TYR A 14 -11.26 -49.79 -6.03
CA TYR A 14 -12.00 -50.08 -7.28
C TYR A 14 -12.79 -48.86 -7.84
N ILE A 15 -12.68 -48.64 -9.16
CA ILE A 15 -13.40 -47.66 -10.03
C ILE A 15 -14.49 -48.43 -10.81
N PRO A 16 -15.67 -47.84 -11.16
CA PRO A 16 -15.93 -47.33 -12.54
C PRO A 16 -16.81 -46.06 -12.59
N MET A 17 -16.45 -45.00 -13.33
CA MET A 17 -16.78 -44.69 -14.74
C MET A 17 -18.28 -44.69 -15.13
N ASN A 18 -18.76 -43.52 -15.58
CA ASN A 18 -19.78 -43.21 -16.64
C ASN A 18 -20.25 -41.74 -16.44
N ASN A 19 -20.55 -40.87 -17.42
CA ASN A 19 -20.59 -40.93 -18.87
C ASN A 19 -20.66 -39.48 -19.42
N HIS A 20 -20.06 -39.25 -20.59
CA HIS A 20 -20.25 -38.08 -21.45
C HIS A 20 -21.70 -37.94 -21.96
N LYS A 21 -22.18 -36.70 -22.20
CA LYS A 21 -22.52 -36.15 -23.54
C LYS A 21 -23.29 -34.81 -23.52
N TRP A 22 -22.74 -33.84 -24.26
CA TRP A 22 -23.35 -32.90 -25.23
C TRP A 22 -24.59 -32.07 -24.85
N PHE A 23 -24.51 -30.73 -25.04
CA PHE A 23 -25.26 -30.01 -26.09
C PHE A 23 -24.74 -28.57 -26.28
N PHE A 24 -24.40 -28.25 -27.53
CA PHE A 24 -24.15 -26.89 -28.05
C PHE A 24 -25.39 -26.49 -28.87
N GLN A 25 -25.94 -25.29 -28.70
CA GLN A 25 -26.74 -24.66 -29.75
C GLN A 25 -26.80 -23.14 -29.63
N HIS A 26 -26.34 -22.47 -30.69
CA HIS A 26 -26.50 -21.05 -30.99
C HIS A 26 -27.97 -20.64 -31.18
N ARG A 27 -28.29 -19.37 -30.86
CA ARG A 27 -29.21 -18.54 -31.67
C ARG A 27 -28.78 -17.08 -31.70
N LEU A 28 -28.43 -16.63 -32.91
CA LEU A 28 -28.49 -15.24 -33.36
C LEU A 28 -29.85 -15.01 -34.07
N SER A 29 -30.34 -13.77 -34.00
CA SER A 29 -31.03 -12.98 -35.05
C SER A 29 -32.38 -12.38 -34.65
N ALA A 30 -32.34 -11.05 -34.47
CA ALA A 30 -33.13 -10.00 -35.13
C ALA A 30 -34.68 -10.02 -35.11
N ILE A 31 -35.26 -8.86 -34.78
CA ILE A 31 -36.28 -8.15 -35.59
C ILE A 31 -36.34 -6.68 -35.11
N ALA A 32 -36.50 -5.77 -36.07
CA ALA A 32 -36.47 -4.32 -35.96
C ALA A 32 -37.85 -3.68 -36.27
N VAL A 33 -37.92 -2.36 -36.01
CA VAL A 33 -38.76 -1.32 -36.66
C VAL A 33 -40.13 -0.97 -36.04
N LEU A 34 -40.26 0.27 -35.53
CA LEU A 34 -41.19 1.37 -35.94
C LEU A 34 -41.15 2.50 -34.86
N LEU A 35 -40.48 3.65 -35.06
CA LEU A 35 -40.86 4.93 -35.73
C LEU A 35 -42.06 5.74 -35.14
N LEU A 36 -41.69 6.78 -34.36
CA LEU A 36 -42.01 8.23 -34.43
C LEU A 36 -43.46 8.79 -34.46
N VAL A 37 -43.54 10.07 -34.00
CA VAL A 37 -44.63 11.11 -34.06
C VAL A 37 -45.45 11.21 -32.75
N SER A 38 -45.70 12.34 -32.06
CA SER A 38 -45.38 13.77 -32.24
C SER A 38 -45.82 14.57 -30.99
N MET A 39 -44.99 15.56 -30.62
CA MET A 39 -45.27 16.96 -30.21
C MET A 39 -46.37 17.37 -29.21
N ASN A 40 -45.96 18.38 -28.43
CA ASN A 40 -46.70 19.54 -27.93
C ASN A 40 -47.66 19.36 -26.74
N ASN A 41 -47.28 19.95 -25.59
CA ASN A 41 -47.98 21.15 -25.14
C ASN A 41 -47.16 21.95 -24.10
N LYS A 42 -46.72 23.14 -24.52
CA LYS A 42 -46.39 24.26 -23.63
C LYS A 42 -47.68 24.79 -23.01
N LYS A 43 -47.72 24.99 -21.70
CA LYS A 43 -48.62 25.96 -21.05
C LYS A 43 -47.88 26.77 -19.99
N THR A 44 -47.72 28.04 -20.34
CA THR A 44 -47.40 29.19 -19.50
C THR A 44 -48.59 29.59 -18.63
N TYR A 45 -48.34 29.82 -17.34
CA TYR A 45 -49.04 30.71 -16.38
C TYR A 45 -48.03 30.91 -15.24
N SER A 46 -47.93 31.98 -14.47
CA SER A 46 -48.38 33.37 -14.46
C SER A 46 -47.59 33.99 -13.30
N ALA A 47 -47.17 35.24 -13.44
CA ALA A 47 -46.41 36.00 -12.45
C ALA A 47 -47.21 36.39 -11.19
N THR A 48 -46.48 36.97 -10.22
CA THR A 48 -46.85 37.63 -8.93
C THR A 48 -46.98 36.69 -7.72
N ALA A 49 -46.44 36.93 -6.52
CA ALA A 49 -45.69 38.02 -5.85
C ALA A 49 -44.76 37.33 -4.80
N GLN A 50 -43.82 37.89 -4.03
CA GLN A 50 -43.73 39.18 -3.36
C GLN A 50 -42.33 39.26 -2.69
N GLN A 51 -41.77 40.46 -2.59
CA GLN A 51 -40.52 40.79 -1.91
C GLN A 51 -40.57 40.52 -0.40
N SER A 52 -39.46 40.03 0.18
CA SER A 52 -38.66 40.70 1.25
C SER A 52 -37.80 39.67 2.00
N LEU A 53 -36.46 39.70 1.84
CA LEU A 53 -35.51 39.99 2.93
C LEU A 53 -34.07 40.02 2.37
N LEU A 54 -33.39 41.13 2.63
CA LEU A 54 -32.01 41.44 2.29
C LEU A 54 -31.05 40.89 3.36
N LEU A 55 -29.78 40.73 2.94
CA LEU A 55 -28.53 40.53 3.69
C LEU A 55 -28.00 39.09 3.74
N LEU A 56 -27.15 38.74 2.77
CA LEU A 56 -25.75 38.33 2.93
C LEU A 56 -25.07 38.41 1.55
N GLY A 57 -23.82 38.85 1.50
CA GLY A 57 -23.11 39.28 0.28
C GLY A 57 -22.79 38.15 -0.70
N ASP A 58 -23.13 38.36 -1.96
CA ASP A 58 -22.74 37.56 -3.11
C ASP A 58 -21.36 38.02 -3.62
N ASP A 59 -20.30 37.26 -3.32
CA ASP A 59 -19.12 37.19 -4.20
C ASP A 59 -19.42 36.16 -5.30
N LYS A 60 -20.01 36.64 -6.41
CA LYS A 60 -20.20 35.84 -7.62
C LYS A 60 -18.87 35.70 -8.35
N PHE A 61 -18.23 34.54 -8.17
CA PHE A 61 -17.26 34.02 -9.14
C PHE A 61 -17.98 33.62 -10.43
N ASP A 62 -17.68 34.31 -11.52
CA ASP A 62 -18.15 34.02 -12.87
C ASP A 62 -17.39 32.80 -13.43
N TYR A 63 -17.98 31.61 -13.32
CA TYR A 63 -17.53 30.41 -14.04
C TYR A 63 -18.29 30.31 -15.36
N SER A 64 -17.78 30.99 -16.40
CA SER A 64 -18.20 30.75 -17.78
C SER A 64 -17.03 30.81 -18.76
N ALA A 65 -16.01 29.96 -18.53
CA ALA A 65 -15.05 29.59 -19.56
C ALA A 65 -15.28 28.13 -19.96
N ASN A 66 -16.01 27.94 -21.05
CA ASN A 66 -16.12 26.66 -21.75
C ASN A 66 -14.75 26.26 -22.30
N ASN A 67 -13.99 25.45 -21.56
CA ASN A 67 -12.91 24.67 -22.15
C ASN A 67 -13.53 23.50 -22.93
N PRO A 68 -13.12 23.24 -24.18
CA PRO A 68 -13.64 22.11 -24.95
C PRO A 68 -13.27 20.78 -24.26
N LEU A 69 -14.23 19.86 -24.28
CA LEU A 69 -14.12 18.47 -23.80
C LEU A 69 -12.83 17.80 -24.31
N PRO A 70 -12.03 17.16 -23.44
CA PRO A 70 -10.77 16.54 -23.84
C PRO A 70 -11.01 15.12 -24.39
N SER A 71 -11.63 14.98 -25.57
CA SER A 71 -11.62 13.68 -26.28
C SER A 71 -10.24 13.32 -26.85
N ALA A 72 -9.22 14.17 -26.65
CA ALA A 72 -7.85 13.97 -27.10
C ALA A 72 -6.88 13.53 -26.00
N ALA A 73 -7.25 13.57 -24.71
CA ALA A 73 -6.36 13.18 -23.61
C ALA A 73 -6.06 11.67 -23.58
N ALA A 74 -7.01 10.83 -24.02
CA ALA A 74 -6.79 9.39 -24.17
C ALA A 74 -5.74 9.02 -25.23
N ALA A 75 -5.36 9.95 -26.12
CA ALA A 75 -4.45 9.65 -27.24
C ALA A 75 -2.96 9.91 -26.93
N ALA A 76 -2.60 10.38 -25.73
CA ALA A 76 -1.22 10.78 -25.41
C ALA A 76 -0.66 10.23 -24.09
N ALA A 77 -1.39 9.39 -23.34
CA ALA A 77 -0.78 8.67 -22.22
C ALA A 77 0.27 7.70 -22.78
N SER A 78 1.54 7.92 -22.45
CA SER A 78 2.60 6.97 -22.77
C SER A 78 2.33 5.66 -22.02
N ALA A 79 2.68 4.52 -22.62
CA ALA A 79 2.62 3.22 -21.96
C ALA A 79 3.62 3.15 -20.79
N SER A 80 3.32 3.80 -19.66
CA SER A 80 4.02 3.74 -18.36
C SER A 80 3.48 4.80 -17.35
N SER A 81 2.23 5.26 -17.50
CA SER A 81 1.72 6.35 -16.68
C SER A 81 1.61 5.96 -15.21
N LYS A 82 2.00 6.85 -14.29
CA LYS A 82 1.77 6.66 -12.86
C LYS A 82 0.31 6.92 -12.56
N CYS A 83 -0.40 5.92 -12.05
CA CYS A 83 -1.84 5.96 -11.87
C CYS A 83 -2.24 5.77 -10.40
N ALA A 84 -3.28 6.48 -9.97
CA ALA A 84 -3.94 6.25 -8.70
C ALA A 84 -5.39 5.82 -8.93
N LEU A 85 -5.89 4.86 -8.14
CA LEU A 85 -7.28 4.44 -8.10
C LEU A 85 -7.86 4.70 -6.70
N LEU A 86 -8.82 5.63 -6.63
CA LEU A 86 -9.60 5.94 -5.45
C LEU A 86 -10.91 5.15 -5.50
N ASN A 87 -11.03 4.08 -4.72
CA ASN A 87 -12.24 3.25 -4.67
C ASN A 87 -13.05 3.59 -3.42
N LEU A 88 -14.21 4.22 -3.60
CA LEU A 88 -14.99 4.84 -2.52
C LEU A 88 -16.18 3.96 -2.15
N VAL A 89 -16.29 3.54 -0.89
CA VAL A 89 -17.37 2.68 -0.39
C VAL A 89 -18.14 3.44 0.67
N VAL A 90 -19.35 3.86 0.36
CA VAL A 90 -20.10 4.82 1.20
C VAL A 90 -21.45 4.28 1.62
N ASP A 91 -21.72 4.39 2.91
CA ASP A 91 -23.04 4.15 3.50
C ASP A 91 -24.03 5.22 3.01
N GLU A 92 -25.06 4.78 2.29
CA GLU A 92 -26.06 5.68 1.70
C GLU A 92 -27.24 5.98 2.64
N THR A 93 -27.09 5.87 3.96
CA THR A 93 -28.14 6.31 4.88
C THR A 93 -28.13 7.81 5.13
N ASP A 94 -29.29 8.32 5.56
CA ASP A 94 -29.48 9.72 5.91
C ASP A 94 -28.54 10.19 7.04
N SER A 95 -28.10 9.29 7.93
CA SER A 95 -27.18 9.60 9.04
C SER A 95 -25.75 9.90 8.59
N MET A 96 -25.37 9.47 7.38
CA MET A 96 -24.05 9.69 6.76
C MET A 96 -24.05 10.77 5.68
N LYS A 97 -25.18 11.47 5.51
CA LYS A 97 -25.36 12.49 4.47
C LYS A 97 -24.30 13.60 4.51
N GLN A 98 -23.99 14.10 5.70
CA GLN A 98 -23.07 15.24 5.81
C GLN A 98 -21.63 14.84 5.49
N GLN A 99 -21.20 13.68 5.97
CA GLN A 99 -19.89 13.10 5.72
C GLN A 99 -19.73 12.76 4.23
N THR A 100 -20.79 12.23 3.61
CA THR A 100 -20.82 11.93 2.18
C THR A 100 -20.67 13.21 1.33
N GLU A 101 -21.36 14.28 1.70
CA GLU A 101 -21.20 15.60 1.05
C GLU A 101 -19.80 16.19 1.28
N TRP A 102 -19.21 16.01 2.47
CA TRP A 102 -17.81 16.39 2.70
C TRP A 102 -16.84 15.63 1.78
N LEU A 103 -17.01 14.31 1.67
CA LEU A 103 -16.17 13.47 0.81
C LEU A 103 -16.24 13.96 -0.64
N LYS A 104 -17.47 14.21 -1.13
CA LYS A 104 -17.74 14.76 -2.46
C LYS A 104 -17.13 16.12 -2.72
N GLN A 105 -17.42 17.08 -1.83
CA GLN A 105 -17.21 18.50 -2.11
C GLN A 105 -15.84 19.00 -1.68
N ARG A 106 -15.20 18.32 -0.71
CA ARG A 106 -13.91 18.76 -0.14
C ARG A 106 -12.82 17.72 -0.33
N ALA A 107 -13.03 16.51 0.17
CA ALA A 107 -11.93 15.55 0.27
C ALA A 107 -11.47 15.04 -1.11
N ILE A 108 -12.38 14.57 -1.97
CA ILE A 108 -12.02 14.07 -3.32
C ILE A 108 -11.34 15.16 -4.17
N PRO A 109 -11.90 16.39 -4.31
CA PRO A 109 -11.25 17.40 -5.12
C PRO A 109 -9.85 17.76 -4.63
N GLN A 110 -9.65 17.87 -3.31
CA GLN A 110 -8.34 18.17 -2.74
C GLN A 110 -7.34 17.00 -2.92
N LEU A 111 -7.79 15.77 -2.69
CA LEU A 111 -6.99 14.57 -2.87
C LEU A 111 -6.53 14.42 -4.33
N VAL A 112 -7.45 14.52 -5.29
CA VAL A 112 -7.13 14.48 -6.72
C VAL A 112 -6.15 15.60 -7.08
N LYS A 113 -6.38 16.84 -6.58
CA LYS A 113 -5.46 17.95 -6.82
C LYS A 113 -4.06 17.62 -6.34
N ARG A 114 -3.91 17.14 -5.10
CA ARG A 114 -2.59 16.82 -4.52
C ARG A 114 -1.89 15.67 -5.25
N LEU A 115 -2.64 14.65 -5.69
CA LEU A 115 -2.08 13.55 -6.47
C LEU A 115 -1.51 14.03 -7.83
N HIS A 116 -2.21 14.95 -8.50
CA HIS A 116 -1.73 15.55 -9.76
C HIS A 116 -0.68 16.64 -9.57
N SER A 117 -0.76 17.43 -8.50
CA SER A 117 0.08 18.61 -8.32
C SER A 117 1.47 18.22 -7.86
N GLY A 118 2.42 18.17 -8.79
CA GLY A 118 3.85 18.07 -8.48
C GLY A 118 4.49 19.35 -7.96
N ASN A 119 3.75 20.30 -7.35
CA ASN A 119 4.30 21.63 -7.07
C ASN A 119 3.56 22.43 -5.99
N ASP A 120 3.32 21.84 -4.81
CA ASP A 120 2.98 22.62 -3.62
C ASP A 120 4.23 23.20 -2.89
N GLY A 121 5.42 23.01 -3.49
CA GLY A 121 6.69 23.49 -2.98
C GLY A 121 7.37 22.54 -1.98
N TYR A 122 6.73 21.43 -1.61
CA TYR A 122 7.31 20.47 -0.66
C TYR A 122 7.20 19.01 -1.10
N TYR A 123 6.16 18.63 -1.87
CA TYR A 123 5.93 17.24 -2.27
C TYR A 123 5.69 17.09 -3.78
N HIS A 124 6.28 16.03 -4.38
CA HIS A 124 6.13 15.67 -5.78
C HIS A 124 5.52 14.26 -5.89
N TYR A 125 4.23 14.18 -6.21
CA TYR A 125 3.53 12.89 -6.34
C TYR A 125 3.33 12.45 -7.79
N ASP A 126 3.18 13.42 -8.70
CA ASP A 126 3.23 13.29 -10.17
C ASP A 126 2.41 12.12 -10.73
N TYR A 127 1.17 11.95 -10.28
CA TYR A 127 0.23 11.03 -10.93
C TYR A 127 -0.26 11.60 -12.25
N ASP A 128 -0.08 10.86 -13.34
CA ASP A 128 -0.56 11.24 -14.66
C ASP A 128 -2.08 11.07 -14.77
N LEU A 129 -2.60 10.03 -14.12
CA LEU A 129 -4.01 9.63 -14.17
C LEU A 129 -4.52 9.30 -12.76
N VAL A 130 -5.65 9.88 -12.39
CA VAL A 130 -6.35 9.57 -11.13
C VAL A 130 -7.75 9.10 -11.48
N PHE A 131 -8.04 7.85 -11.15
CA PHE A 131 -9.34 7.22 -11.34
C PHE A 131 -10.13 7.26 -10.03
N VAL A 132 -11.44 7.51 -10.14
CA VAL A 132 -12.36 7.52 -8.99
C VAL A 132 -13.51 6.59 -9.29
N CYS A 133 -13.67 5.56 -8.46
CA CYS A 133 -14.78 4.60 -8.52
C CYS A 133 -15.70 4.82 -7.33
N GLY A 134 -16.99 4.94 -7.61
CA GLY A 134 -18.01 5.21 -6.60
C GLY A 134 -18.89 4.02 -6.30
N ASN A 135 -19.05 3.70 -5.02
CA ASN A 135 -19.90 2.62 -4.55
C ASN A 135 -20.77 3.11 -3.39
N GLY A 136 -22.04 2.72 -3.41
CA GLY A 136 -23.01 2.97 -2.35
C GLY A 136 -23.56 1.68 -1.78
N PHE A 137 -23.90 1.64 -0.49
CA PHE A 137 -24.61 0.52 0.12
C PHE A 137 -25.74 0.97 1.06
N GLY A 138 -26.66 0.06 1.36
CA GLY A 138 -27.86 0.29 2.19
C GLY A 138 -29.16 0.58 1.43
N LYS A 139 -29.09 0.81 0.11
CA LYS A 139 -30.23 1.21 -0.73
C LYS A 139 -31.01 0.02 -1.32
N THR A 140 -32.30 -0.10 -1.01
CA THR A 140 -33.15 -1.10 -1.66
C THR A 140 -33.83 -0.63 -2.95
N GLY A 141 -33.63 -1.38 -4.03
CA GLY A 141 -34.65 -1.54 -5.07
C GLY A 141 -35.77 -2.47 -4.62
N SER A 142 -36.99 -2.24 -5.12
CA SER A 142 -38.21 -3.04 -4.88
C SER A 142 -37.95 -4.56 -4.81
N ARG A 143 -38.30 -5.19 -3.67
CA ARG A 143 -38.46 -6.65 -3.39
C ARG A 143 -38.43 -7.56 -4.64
N ARG A 144 -37.24 -7.90 -5.14
CA ARG A 144 -37.00 -9.10 -5.95
C ARG A 144 -36.05 -10.02 -5.18
N SER A 145 -36.20 -11.32 -5.43
CA SER A 145 -35.79 -12.42 -4.53
C SER A 145 -34.32 -12.85 -4.66
N ASP A 146 -33.47 -11.99 -5.20
CA ASP A 146 -32.02 -12.11 -5.29
C ASP A 146 -31.37 -11.19 -4.25
N GLU A 147 -31.51 -11.57 -2.97
CA GLU A 147 -31.25 -10.76 -1.77
C GLU A 147 -29.84 -10.17 -1.68
N GLU A 148 -28.80 -10.80 -2.23
CA GLU A 148 -27.42 -10.31 -2.15
C GLU A 148 -27.14 -9.05 -3.01
N THR A 149 -27.92 -8.81 -4.08
CA THR A 149 -27.70 -7.64 -4.97
C THR A 149 -28.45 -6.38 -4.54
N LEU A 150 -29.31 -6.47 -3.52
CA LEU A 150 -30.18 -5.36 -3.13
C LEU A 150 -29.58 -4.39 -2.10
N LEU A 151 -28.35 -4.62 -1.65
CA LEU A 151 -27.69 -3.81 -0.63
C LEU A 151 -26.51 -2.99 -1.17
N TYR A 152 -26.14 -3.16 -2.44
CA TYR A 152 -24.96 -2.55 -3.05
C TYR A 152 -25.29 -1.91 -4.39
N ARG A 153 -24.68 -0.74 -4.65
CA ARG A 153 -24.83 0.02 -5.89
C ARG A 153 -23.47 0.51 -6.37
N PHE A 154 -23.01 -0.04 -7.49
CA PHE A 154 -21.90 0.51 -8.25
C PHE A 154 -22.38 1.73 -9.05
N MET A 155 -21.75 2.89 -8.86
CA MET A 155 -22.10 4.13 -9.57
C MET A 155 -21.24 4.36 -10.81
N GLY A 156 -20.21 3.54 -11.01
CA GLY A 156 -19.26 3.67 -12.11
C GLY A 156 -17.91 4.17 -11.65
N CYS A 157 -17.02 4.34 -12.63
CA CYS A 157 -15.71 4.95 -12.44
C CYS A 157 -15.49 6.04 -13.47
N THR A 158 -14.70 7.04 -13.11
CA THR A 158 -14.38 8.19 -13.97
C THR A 158 -12.94 8.64 -13.76
N ILE A 159 -12.42 9.42 -14.70
CA ILE A 159 -11.12 10.09 -14.57
C ILE A 159 -11.32 11.44 -13.88
N ALA A 160 -10.40 11.78 -12.97
CA ALA A 160 -10.35 13.07 -12.33
C ALA A 160 -9.16 13.88 -12.84
N ASN A 161 -9.39 15.15 -13.19
CA ASN A 161 -8.35 16.02 -13.72
C ASN A 161 -7.57 16.74 -12.61
N ALA A 162 -6.43 17.35 -12.97
CA ALA A 162 -5.54 18.05 -12.03
C ALA A 162 -6.19 19.22 -11.25
N ASN A 163 -7.37 19.70 -11.65
CA ASN A 163 -8.10 20.72 -10.89
C ASN A 163 -8.98 20.12 -9.77
N GLY A 164 -9.02 18.79 -9.64
CA GLY A 164 -9.87 18.08 -8.69
C GLY A 164 -11.30 17.86 -9.19
N THR A 165 -11.55 18.04 -10.49
CA THR A 165 -12.89 17.85 -11.08
C THR A 165 -13.00 16.46 -11.67
N LEU A 166 -14.10 15.76 -11.37
CA LEU A 166 -14.42 14.47 -11.97
C LEU A 166 -15.00 14.69 -13.37
N GLN A 167 -14.66 13.81 -14.32
CA GLN A 167 -15.24 13.88 -15.65
C GLN A 167 -16.73 13.50 -15.65
N ASP A 168 -17.12 12.54 -14.81
CA ASP A 168 -18.49 12.18 -14.50
C ASP A 168 -18.75 12.29 -12.99
N ASP A 169 -19.35 13.40 -12.55
CA ASP A 169 -19.73 13.61 -11.14
C ASP A 169 -20.78 12.62 -10.62
N SER A 170 -21.43 11.82 -11.50
CA SER A 170 -22.44 10.84 -11.08
C SER A 170 -21.84 9.67 -10.31
N VAL A 171 -20.52 9.43 -10.41
CA VAL A 171 -19.81 8.46 -9.56
C VAL A 171 -19.84 8.85 -8.08
N ALA A 172 -20.14 10.12 -7.75
CA ALA A 172 -20.33 10.62 -6.39
C ALA A 172 -21.79 11.05 -6.14
N ALA A 173 -22.75 10.45 -6.85
CA ALA A 173 -24.18 10.70 -6.67
C ALA A 173 -24.82 9.66 -5.72
N TRP A 174 -24.31 9.60 -4.49
CA TRP A 174 -24.86 8.76 -3.43
C TRP A 174 -26.30 9.18 -3.07
N ASP A 175 -27.16 8.19 -2.79
CA ASP A 175 -28.58 8.38 -2.55
C ASP A 175 -28.97 8.04 -1.12
N HIS A 176 -29.16 9.09 -0.31
CA HIS A 176 -29.44 9.01 1.12
C HIS A 176 -30.81 8.40 1.51
N SER A 177 -31.59 7.88 0.56
CA SER A 177 -32.93 7.31 0.84
C SER A 177 -32.92 5.90 1.45
N ALA A 178 -31.76 5.33 1.75
CA ALA A 178 -31.60 4.00 2.36
C ALA A 178 -32.20 3.93 3.78
N LYS A 179 -32.74 2.76 4.16
CA LYS A 179 -33.36 2.51 5.48
C LYS A 179 -33.11 1.10 6.01
N LYS A 180 -32.10 0.41 5.51
CA LYS A 180 -31.92 -1.03 5.67
C LYS A 180 -30.52 -1.40 6.17
N PRO A 181 -30.35 -2.64 6.65
CA PRO A 181 -29.08 -3.18 7.11
C PRO A 181 -27.92 -2.89 6.14
N GLN A 182 -26.75 -2.68 6.71
CA GLN A 182 -25.57 -2.12 6.08
C GLN A 182 -24.40 -3.09 6.24
N ASP A 183 -24.22 -3.98 5.26
CA ASP A 183 -23.07 -4.88 5.23
C ASP A 183 -21.88 -4.19 4.54
N GLY A 184 -21.10 -3.42 5.30
CA GLY A 184 -19.92 -2.72 4.79
C GLY A 184 -18.84 -3.68 4.28
N TRP A 185 -18.79 -4.92 4.78
CA TRP A 185 -17.85 -5.94 4.31
C TRP A 185 -18.20 -6.42 2.90
N LEU A 186 -19.47 -6.75 2.69
CA LEU A 186 -20.00 -7.07 1.36
C LEU A 186 -19.79 -5.92 0.38
N ALA A 187 -20.01 -4.68 0.83
CA ALA A 187 -19.80 -3.49 0.01
C ALA A 187 -18.32 -3.32 -0.40
N MET A 188 -17.37 -3.52 0.52
CA MET A 188 -15.93 -3.48 0.20
C MET A 188 -15.51 -4.57 -0.78
N ARG A 189 -15.97 -5.82 -0.58
CA ARG A 189 -15.72 -6.93 -1.51
C ARG A 189 -16.21 -6.57 -2.91
N ASN A 190 -17.48 -6.19 -3.02
CA ASN A 190 -18.10 -5.87 -4.30
C ASN A 190 -17.41 -4.66 -4.95
N ALA A 191 -17.04 -3.63 -4.18
CA ALA A 191 -16.33 -2.46 -4.70
C ALA A 191 -15.00 -2.83 -5.37
N MET A 192 -14.25 -3.78 -4.82
CA MET A 192 -13.03 -4.27 -5.45
C MET A 192 -13.30 -5.10 -6.72
N GLU A 193 -14.33 -5.95 -6.69
CA GLU A 193 -14.71 -6.80 -7.84
C GLU A 193 -15.31 -6.03 -9.03
N HIS A 194 -15.93 -4.87 -8.78
CA HIS A 194 -16.62 -4.09 -9.80
C HIS A 194 -15.75 -3.04 -10.51
N VAL A 195 -14.47 -2.89 -10.12
CA VAL A 195 -13.56 -2.00 -10.86
C VAL A 195 -13.35 -2.57 -12.26
N PRO A 196 -13.75 -1.86 -13.32
CA PRO A 196 -13.61 -2.36 -14.68
C PRO A 196 -12.14 -2.33 -15.11
N ALA A 197 -11.74 -3.25 -15.99
CA ALA A 197 -10.40 -3.25 -16.57
C ALA A 197 -10.12 -2.02 -17.44
N GLU A 198 -11.18 -1.35 -17.93
CA GLU A 198 -11.11 -0.14 -18.75
C GLU A 198 -12.01 0.96 -18.15
N ILE A 199 -11.46 2.16 -17.95
CA ILE A 199 -12.20 3.34 -17.48
C ILE A 199 -12.08 4.43 -18.55
N GLU A 200 -13.22 4.84 -19.11
CA GLU A 200 -13.32 5.91 -20.12
C GLU A 200 -12.35 5.75 -21.32
N GLY A 201 -12.15 4.52 -21.79
CA GLY A 201 -11.25 4.23 -22.91
C GLY A 201 -9.80 3.91 -22.50
N ILE A 202 -9.48 3.98 -21.21
CA ILE A 202 -8.14 3.71 -20.68
C ILE A 202 -8.11 2.31 -20.07
N ASP A 203 -7.40 1.39 -20.72
CA ASP A 203 -7.08 0.07 -20.17
C ASP A 203 -6.09 0.25 -19.01
N LEU A 204 -6.53 -0.10 -17.80
CA LEU A 204 -5.74 0.09 -16.58
C LEU A 204 -4.45 -0.73 -16.59
N LEU A 205 -4.49 -1.98 -17.07
CA LEU A 205 -3.32 -2.85 -17.10
C LEU A 205 -2.32 -2.39 -18.15
N ALA A 206 -2.79 -2.02 -19.34
CA ALA A 206 -1.91 -1.58 -20.43
C ALA A 206 -1.32 -0.19 -20.19
N THR A 207 -2.10 0.75 -19.63
CA THR A 207 -1.71 2.15 -19.47
C THR A 207 -0.89 2.38 -18.20
N CYS A 208 -1.38 1.84 -17.07
CA CYS A 208 -0.75 2.04 -15.77
C CYS A 208 0.31 0.97 -15.46
N GLN A 209 0.30 -0.17 -16.16
CA GLN A 209 1.22 -1.28 -15.92
C GLN A 209 1.25 -1.66 -14.43
N GLN A 210 2.45 -1.85 -13.86
CA GLN A 210 2.66 -2.11 -12.42
C GLN A 210 2.63 -0.84 -11.55
N LYS A 211 2.29 0.34 -12.10
CA LYS A 211 2.27 1.64 -11.41
C LYS A 211 0.86 2.12 -11.09
N LEU A 212 -0.02 1.20 -10.69
CA LEU A 212 -1.38 1.53 -10.26
C LEU A 212 -1.48 1.42 -8.73
N ASP A 213 -1.39 2.56 -8.06
CA ASP A 213 -1.58 2.65 -6.61
C ASP A 213 -3.08 2.65 -6.28
N ARG A 214 -3.50 1.81 -5.35
CA ARG A 214 -4.92 1.61 -5.05
C ARG A 214 -5.23 1.93 -3.59
N THR A 215 -6.25 2.74 -3.35
CA THR A 215 -6.81 2.95 -2.01
C THR A 215 -8.31 2.68 -1.99
N LEU A 216 -8.73 2.05 -0.91
CA LEU A 216 -10.13 1.79 -0.58
C LEU A 216 -10.49 2.74 0.57
N ILE A 217 -11.53 3.55 0.38
CA ILE A 217 -12.00 4.49 1.41
C ILE A 217 -13.40 4.06 1.80
N LEU A 218 -13.54 3.51 3.01
CA LEU A 218 -14.83 3.16 3.60
C LEU A 218 -15.35 4.33 4.42
N LEU A 219 -16.61 4.69 4.23
CA LEU A 219 -17.34 5.66 5.04
C LEU A 219 -18.62 5.01 5.56
N THR A 220 -18.71 4.76 6.88
CA THR A 220 -19.82 4.02 7.51
C THR A 220 -20.12 4.50 8.93
N ASP A 221 -21.38 4.39 9.34
CA ASP A 221 -21.80 4.50 10.75
C ASP A 221 -22.33 3.22 11.37
N ASN A 222 -22.25 2.09 10.66
CA ASN A 222 -22.84 0.83 11.11
C ASN A 222 -21.84 -0.31 11.15
N ASP A 223 -22.15 -1.26 12.03
CA ASP A 223 -21.43 -2.50 12.24
C ASP A 223 -21.56 -3.43 11.04
N ARG A 224 -20.88 -4.57 11.09
CA ARG A 224 -21.06 -5.64 10.12
C ARG A 224 -22.36 -6.38 10.43
N ASP A 225 -23.38 -6.18 9.60
CA ASP A 225 -24.56 -7.04 9.64
C ASP A 225 -24.21 -8.45 9.09
N ASP A 226 -24.47 -9.50 9.88
CA ASP A 226 -23.97 -10.88 9.74
C ASP A 226 -24.56 -11.71 8.56
N GLU A 227 -25.18 -11.04 7.58
CA GLU A 227 -26.02 -11.69 6.58
C GLU A 227 -25.19 -12.57 5.61
N THR A 228 -23.92 -12.23 5.36
CA THR A 228 -23.02 -13.01 4.49
C THR A 228 -22.08 -13.93 5.28
N LYS A 229 -22.59 -15.09 5.71
CA LYS A 229 -21.80 -16.13 6.44
C LYS A 229 -20.53 -16.61 5.73
N SER A 230 -20.42 -16.39 4.42
CA SER A 230 -19.26 -16.80 3.62
C SER A 230 -18.10 -15.82 3.67
N LEU A 231 -18.34 -14.54 3.97
CA LEU A 231 -17.28 -13.54 4.05
C LEU A 231 -16.69 -13.53 5.46
N THR A 232 -15.41 -13.82 5.61
CA THR A 232 -14.73 -13.81 6.92
C THR A 232 -13.79 -12.61 7.02
N LEU A 233 -13.41 -12.22 8.25
CA LEU A 233 -12.45 -11.12 8.47
C LEU A 233 -11.18 -11.41 7.68
N GLU A 234 -10.66 -12.62 7.87
CA GLU A 234 -9.48 -13.11 7.18
C GLU A 234 -9.67 -13.15 5.66
N GLY A 235 -10.84 -13.57 5.17
CA GLY A 235 -11.13 -13.59 3.73
C GLY A 235 -11.12 -12.19 3.11
N LEU A 236 -11.68 -11.19 3.80
CA LEU A 236 -11.72 -9.82 3.31
C LEU A 236 -10.36 -9.12 3.45
N LYS A 237 -9.61 -9.37 4.53
CA LYS A 237 -8.19 -8.96 4.67
C LYS A 237 -7.36 -9.46 3.50
N ASN A 238 -7.49 -10.76 3.21
CA ASN A 238 -6.82 -11.38 2.07
C ASN A 238 -7.23 -10.73 0.76
N LEU A 239 -8.50 -10.40 0.56
CA LEU A 239 -8.96 -9.75 -0.66
C LEU A 239 -8.40 -8.33 -0.83
N ILE A 240 -8.40 -7.51 0.23
CA ILE A 240 -7.81 -6.15 0.24
C ILE A 240 -6.33 -6.23 -0.12
N SER A 241 -5.58 -7.10 0.57
CA SER A 241 -4.15 -7.34 0.31
C SER A 241 -3.90 -7.90 -1.10
N GLN A 242 -4.69 -8.89 -1.55
CA GLN A 242 -4.56 -9.51 -2.88
C GLN A 242 -4.70 -8.52 -4.01
N ASN A 243 -5.59 -7.54 -3.84
CA ASN A 243 -5.82 -6.50 -4.84
C ASN A 243 -4.92 -5.27 -4.63
N GLY A 244 -4.00 -5.30 -3.65
CA GLY A 244 -3.04 -4.22 -3.40
C GLY A 244 -3.67 -2.93 -2.89
N TYR A 245 -4.79 -3.00 -2.19
CA TYR A 245 -5.47 -1.83 -1.64
C TYR A 245 -4.92 -1.43 -0.27
N ILE A 246 -4.78 -0.12 -0.06
CA ILE A 246 -4.65 0.51 1.27
C ILE A 246 -6.05 0.93 1.72
N LEU A 247 -6.55 0.40 2.85
CA LEU A 247 -7.90 0.69 3.35
C LEU A 247 -7.86 1.77 4.42
N ASP A 248 -8.60 2.85 4.21
CA ASP A 248 -8.95 3.77 5.29
C ASP A 248 -10.42 3.70 5.62
N ALA A 249 -10.71 3.62 6.93
CA ALA A 249 -12.05 3.48 7.44
C ALA A 249 -12.45 4.74 8.21
N ILE A 250 -13.37 5.52 7.65
CA ILE A 250 -14.04 6.62 8.33
C ILE A 250 -15.28 6.04 9.00
N VAL A 251 -15.18 5.87 10.31
CA VAL A 251 -16.18 5.17 11.12
C VAL A 251 -16.81 6.15 12.09
N LYS A 252 -18.13 6.19 12.20
CA LYS A 252 -18.84 7.06 13.15
C LYS A 252 -18.68 6.58 14.60
N THR A 253 -17.50 6.82 15.15
CA THR A 253 -17.10 6.48 16.52
C THR A 253 -16.18 7.57 17.06
N GLU A 254 -16.04 7.70 18.39
CA GLU A 254 -15.07 8.61 19.02
C GLU A 254 -13.77 7.88 19.34
N ILE A 255 -12.64 8.57 19.18
CA ILE A 255 -11.31 8.06 19.55
C ILE A 255 -10.94 8.69 20.89
N ASP A 256 -10.95 7.88 21.95
CA ASP A 256 -10.58 8.30 23.32
C ASP A 256 -11.52 9.35 23.93
N ASP A 257 -12.83 9.26 23.66
CA ASP A 257 -13.83 10.21 24.18
C ASP A 257 -13.55 11.69 23.81
N ASP A 258 -12.78 11.93 22.74
CA ASP A 258 -12.39 13.28 22.33
C ASP A 258 -12.71 13.53 20.85
N LEU A 259 -13.48 14.59 20.60
CA LEU A 259 -13.82 15.02 19.24
C LEU A 259 -12.67 15.74 18.54
N ASP A 260 -11.66 16.21 19.27
CA ASP A 260 -10.45 16.74 18.65
C ASP A 260 -9.51 15.61 18.19
N ASN A 261 -9.65 14.39 18.73
CA ASN A 261 -8.93 13.19 18.26
C ASN A 261 -9.56 12.63 16.99
N PHE A 262 -9.10 13.11 15.84
CA PHE A 262 -9.80 12.88 14.58
C PHE A 262 -9.30 11.67 13.78
N ALA A 263 -8.13 11.11 14.11
CA ALA A 263 -7.61 9.92 13.45
C ALA A 263 -6.76 9.04 14.38
N LEU A 264 -6.65 7.78 14.02
CA LEU A 264 -5.83 6.77 14.68
C LEU A 264 -5.07 5.96 13.62
N LYS A 265 -3.75 5.92 13.76
CA LYS A 265 -2.87 5.00 13.04
C LYS A 265 -2.43 3.89 13.99
N ILE A 266 -2.53 2.65 13.52
CA ILE A 266 -2.14 1.47 14.29
C ILE A 266 -0.88 0.92 13.64
N SER A 267 0.22 0.92 14.40
CA SER A 267 1.57 0.76 13.85
C SER A 267 2.07 -0.69 13.90
N ASP A 268 1.46 -1.54 14.72
CA ASP A 268 1.81 -2.95 14.86
C ASP A 268 0.58 -3.87 14.74
N SER A 269 0.85 -5.13 14.39
CA SER A 269 -0.18 -6.16 14.25
C SER A 269 -0.83 -6.54 15.59
N SER A 270 -0.24 -6.16 16.73
CA SER A 270 -0.82 -6.42 18.05
C SER A 270 -1.86 -5.37 18.45
N GLY A 271 -1.84 -4.18 17.83
CA GLY A 271 -2.74 -3.08 18.15
C GLY A 271 -2.34 -2.28 19.38
N ASP A 272 -1.09 -2.45 19.82
CA ASP A 272 -0.57 -1.84 21.05
C ASP A 272 0.08 -0.49 20.78
N GLN A 273 0.68 -0.30 19.60
CA GLN A 273 1.32 0.96 19.20
C GLN A 273 0.39 1.84 18.35
N ASN A 274 -0.29 2.73 19.03
CA ASN A 274 -1.32 3.59 18.49
C ASN A 274 -0.81 5.04 18.39
N THR A 275 -0.92 5.67 17.23
CA THR A 275 -0.70 7.11 17.07
C THR A 275 -2.04 7.79 16.86
N ILE A 276 -2.46 8.59 17.83
CA ILE A 276 -3.66 9.43 17.77
C ILE A 276 -3.28 10.79 17.21
N PHE A 277 -4.12 11.32 16.34
CA PHE A 277 -3.99 12.66 15.78
C PHE A 277 -5.08 13.56 16.32
N THR A 278 -4.64 14.67 16.93
CA THR A 278 -5.51 15.63 17.59
C THR A 278 -5.45 16.96 16.84
N ALA A 279 -6.59 17.60 16.60
CA ALA A 279 -6.63 18.90 15.95
C ALA A 279 -5.96 19.98 16.82
N ASP A 280 -5.16 20.86 16.20
CA ASP A 280 -4.49 21.96 16.91
C ASP A 280 -5.32 23.26 16.94
N GLY A 281 -6.53 23.24 16.37
CA GLY A 281 -7.43 24.38 16.24
C GLY A 281 -7.10 25.36 15.11
N ASN A 282 -6.03 25.13 14.34
CA ASN A 282 -5.55 26.03 13.27
C ASN A 282 -5.44 25.34 11.90
N GLY A 283 -6.12 24.21 11.71
CA GLY A 283 -6.05 23.43 10.47
C GLY A 283 -4.84 22.48 10.40
N GLY A 284 -4.03 22.43 11.47
CA GLY A 284 -2.96 21.46 11.68
C GLY A 284 -3.34 20.41 12.72
N TRP A 285 -2.35 19.65 13.20
CA TRP A 285 -2.56 18.57 14.15
C TRP A 285 -1.33 18.31 14.99
N THR A 286 -1.55 17.70 16.16
CA THR A 286 -0.53 17.11 17.01
C THR A 286 -0.70 15.61 17.07
N THR A 287 0.36 14.87 17.43
CA THR A 287 0.32 13.41 17.56
C THR A 287 0.60 12.98 18.99
N GLN A 288 -0.12 11.96 19.45
CA GLN A 288 0.14 11.27 20.70
C GLN A 288 0.32 9.78 20.45
N SER A 289 1.49 9.23 20.80
CA SER A 289 1.72 7.79 20.81
C SER A 289 1.19 7.17 22.10
N ARG A 290 0.52 6.03 21.99
CA ARG A 290 0.05 5.20 23.11
C ARG A 290 0.51 3.77 22.94
N ASN A 291 0.94 3.16 24.04
CA ASN A 291 1.40 1.77 24.15
C ASN A 291 0.35 0.95 24.91
N GLU A 292 -0.90 0.99 24.48
CA GLU A 292 -2.01 0.30 25.13
C GLU A 292 -2.89 -0.37 24.07
N ALA A 293 -3.39 -1.57 24.41
CA ALA A 293 -4.24 -2.40 23.56
C ALA A 293 -5.57 -1.68 23.29
N PHE A 294 -5.60 -0.96 22.18
CA PHE A 294 -6.74 -0.22 21.63
C PHE A 294 -7.29 0.93 22.47
N VAL A 295 -7.54 2.04 21.79
CA VAL A 295 -8.21 3.21 22.33
C VAL A 295 -9.64 2.85 22.73
N ASN A 296 -10.16 3.40 23.84
CA ASN A 296 -11.58 3.29 24.17
C ASN A 296 -12.38 3.97 23.05
N PHE A 297 -13.04 3.17 22.21
CA PHE A 297 -14.02 3.67 21.27
C PHE A 297 -15.33 3.83 22.01
N VAL A 298 -15.76 5.08 22.16
CA VAL A 298 -16.99 5.38 22.89
C VAL A 298 -18.07 5.77 21.88
N ASP A 299 -19.26 5.21 22.09
CA ASP A 299 -20.48 5.54 21.36
C ASP A 299 -20.52 5.18 19.86
N GLY A 300 -20.02 4.01 19.49
CA GLY A 300 -20.37 3.35 18.22
C GLY A 300 -21.75 2.67 18.29
N TYR A 301 -22.43 2.51 17.14
CA TYR A 301 -23.54 1.55 17.07
C TYR A 301 -22.95 0.14 17.21
N LYS A 302 -23.17 -0.50 18.36
CA LYS A 302 -22.65 -1.85 18.70
C LYS A 302 -21.13 -1.96 18.51
N ASP A 303 -20.66 -2.99 17.77
CA ASP A 303 -19.28 -3.44 17.62
C ASP A 303 -18.60 -2.87 16.35
N THR A 304 -19.07 -1.71 15.85
CA THR A 304 -18.57 -1.11 14.59
C THR A 304 -17.04 -0.92 14.59
N PRO A 305 -16.41 -0.38 15.64
CA PRO A 305 -14.94 -0.29 15.70
C PRO A 305 -14.27 -1.66 15.54
N GLU A 306 -14.75 -2.67 16.28
CA GLU A 306 -14.23 -4.03 16.28
C GLU A 306 -14.31 -4.71 14.89
N ASP A 307 -15.29 -4.33 14.07
CA ASP A 307 -15.47 -4.87 12.74
C ASP A 307 -14.49 -4.31 11.70
N TYR A 308 -14.08 -3.04 11.80
CA TYR A 308 -13.31 -2.37 10.75
C TYR A 308 -11.87 -2.12 11.10
N ILE A 309 -11.57 -1.87 12.37
CA ILE A 309 -10.21 -1.58 12.83
C ILE A 309 -9.21 -2.67 12.43
N PRO A 310 -9.51 -3.98 12.58
CA PRO A 310 -8.55 -5.02 12.23
C PRO A 310 -8.10 -5.01 10.76
N PHE A 311 -8.88 -4.45 9.84
CA PHE A 311 -8.47 -4.32 8.43
C PHE A 311 -7.46 -3.21 8.20
N VAL A 312 -7.51 -2.16 9.02
CA VAL A 312 -6.65 -0.99 8.88
C VAL A 312 -5.21 -1.32 9.28
N VAL A 313 -5.05 -2.10 10.35
CA VAL A 313 -3.75 -2.51 10.91
C VAL A 313 -2.82 -3.12 9.86
N GLU A 314 -3.36 -3.97 8.99
CA GLU A 314 -2.58 -4.72 8.00
C GLU A 314 -2.46 -4.02 6.65
N SER A 315 -3.36 -3.08 6.35
CA SER A 315 -3.41 -2.42 5.03
C SER A 315 -2.58 -1.14 4.95
N ARG A 316 -1.85 -0.77 6.03
CA ARG A 316 -1.13 0.52 6.19
C ARG A 316 -2.06 1.75 6.22
N GLY A 317 -3.35 1.52 6.42
CA GLY A 317 -4.38 2.54 6.43
C GLY A 317 -4.49 3.29 7.75
N MET A 318 -5.55 4.09 7.87
CA MET A 318 -5.94 4.74 9.12
C MET A 318 -7.43 4.61 9.44
N VAL A 319 -7.74 4.67 10.73
CA VAL A 319 -9.10 4.79 11.25
C VAL A 319 -9.36 6.28 11.48
N TRP A 320 -10.51 6.77 11.01
CA TRP A 320 -10.87 8.18 11.13
C TRP A 320 -12.14 8.32 11.95
N ASN A 321 -12.12 9.29 12.88
CA ASN A 321 -13.23 9.60 13.77
C ASN A 321 -14.35 10.32 13.01
N GLY A 322 -15.35 9.55 12.58
CA GLY A 322 -16.50 10.07 11.85
C GLY A 322 -17.35 11.04 12.67
N LYS A 323 -17.26 11.02 14.02
CA LYS A 323 -17.93 12.02 14.86
C LYS A 323 -17.18 13.34 14.91
N SER A 324 -15.84 13.33 14.96
CA SER A 324 -15.00 14.53 14.78
C SER A 324 -15.32 15.19 13.45
N LEU A 325 -15.46 14.40 12.38
CA LEU A 325 -15.87 14.92 11.07
C LEU A 325 -17.26 15.56 11.13
N GLU A 326 -18.26 14.89 11.72
CA GLU A 326 -19.61 15.44 11.87
C GLU A 326 -19.63 16.75 12.68
N HIS A 327 -18.91 16.78 13.80
CA HIS A 327 -18.77 17.97 14.64
C HIS A 327 -18.05 19.10 13.90
N GLY A 328 -16.99 18.78 13.17
CA GLY A 328 -16.27 19.74 12.34
C GLY A 328 -17.16 20.37 11.26
N ILE A 329 -18.00 19.56 10.60
CA ILE A 329 -18.95 20.04 9.59
C ILE A 329 -19.99 21.00 10.19
N ARG A 330 -20.51 20.71 11.38
CA ARG A 330 -21.63 21.47 11.97
C ARG A 330 -21.20 22.68 12.78
N GLU A 331 -20.13 22.53 13.57
CA GLU A 331 -19.88 23.38 14.72
C GLU A 331 -18.45 23.88 14.78
N ASN A 332 -17.48 23.16 14.21
CA ASN A 332 -16.05 23.48 14.36
C ASN A 332 -15.29 23.46 13.01
N PRO A 333 -15.33 24.56 12.23
CA PRO A 333 -14.65 24.63 10.94
C PRO A 333 -13.13 24.41 11.00
N SER A 334 -12.48 24.80 12.10
CA SER A 334 -11.04 24.55 12.32
C SER A 334 -10.73 23.06 12.44
N LEU A 335 -11.54 22.30 13.19
CA LEU A 335 -11.43 20.84 13.26
C LEU A 335 -11.66 20.20 11.89
N LEU A 336 -12.65 20.68 11.14
CA LEU A 336 -12.90 20.19 9.77
C LEU A 336 -11.70 20.41 8.84
N GLU A 337 -11.05 21.58 8.97
CA GLU A 337 -9.85 21.92 8.20
C GLU A 337 -8.69 20.97 8.58
N SER A 338 -8.44 20.77 9.87
CA SER A 338 -7.42 19.83 10.38
C SER A 338 -7.67 18.40 9.89
N PHE A 339 -8.91 17.92 10.02
CA PHE A 339 -9.34 16.61 9.54
C PHE A 339 -9.07 16.47 8.04
N THR A 340 -9.54 17.44 7.24
CA THR A 340 -9.46 17.37 5.77
C THR A 340 -8.00 17.43 5.31
N ASN A 341 -7.21 18.35 5.86
CA ASN A 341 -5.81 18.50 5.50
C ASN A 341 -4.99 17.26 5.83
N HIS A 342 -5.22 16.66 7.01
CA HIS A 342 -4.54 15.45 7.41
C HIS A 342 -4.99 14.25 6.59
N PHE A 343 -6.30 14.08 6.37
CA PHE A 343 -6.86 13.02 5.54
C PHE A 343 -6.25 13.04 4.14
N VAL A 344 -6.27 14.19 3.49
CA VAL A 344 -5.68 14.35 2.16
C VAL A 344 -4.18 14.07 2.20
N GLN A 345 -3.43 14.60 3.18
CA GLN A 345 -1.99 14.35 3.28
C GLN A 345 -1.69 12.86 3.42
N GLN A 346 -2.31 12.18 4.38
CA GLN A 346 -2.04 10.76 4.65
C GLN A 346 -2.41 9.87 3.46
N LYS A 347 -3.53 10.14 2.80
CA LYS A 347 -3.94 9.41 1.59
C LYS A 347 -2.87 9.50 0.50
N VAL A 348 -2.32 10.69 0.29
CA VAL A 348 -1.30 10.91 -0.72
C VAL A 348 0.02 10.26 -0.30
N ASP A 349 0.44 10.40 0.96
CA ASP A 349 1.64 9.74 1.51
C ASP A 349 1.56 8.21 1.36
N GLN A 350 0.41 7.62 1.70
CA GLN A 350 0.16 6.19 1.58
C GLN A 350 0.24 5.68 0.14
N LEU A 351 -0.33 6.43 -0.82
CA LEU A 351 -0.28 6.08 -2.24
C LEU A 351 1.12 6.27 -2.83
N SER A 352 1.87 7.26 -2.34
CA SER A 352 3.15 7.66 -2.92
C SER A 352 4.39 7.02 -2.29
N LYS A 353 4.25 6.34 -1.15
CA LYS A 353 5.37 5.66 -0.48
C LYS A 353 6.00 4.64 -1.40
N SER A 354 7.19 4.99 -1.85
CA SER A 354 8.08 4.14 -2.61
C SER A 354 8.75 3.18 -1.63
N GLN A 355 8.56 1.88 -1.82
CA GLN A 355 9.23 0.88 -0.99
C GLN A 355 10.40 0.32 -1.80
N ALA A 356 11.61 0.70 -1.39
CA ALA A 356 12.82 0.07 -1.88
C ALA A 356 13.15 -1.11 -0.95
N THR A 357 13.39 -2.29 -1.53
CA THR A 357 13.79 -3.51 -0.82
C THR A 357 15.12 -4.00 -1.40
N GLY A 358 15.95 -4.65 -0.59
CA GLY A 358 17.14 -5.34 -1.07
C GLY A 358 17.34 -6.68 -0.39
N ASP A 359 17.57 -7.74 -1.20
CA ASP A 359 18.39 -8.95 -0.97
C ASP A 359 18.19 -9.97 -2.10
N PRO A 360 19.24 -10.49 -2.74
CA PRO A 360 20.09 -9.77 -3.72
C PRO A 360 19.28 -9.14 -4.89
N HIS A 361 17.97 -9.39 -4.89
CA HIS A 361 16.92 -8.74 -5.63
C HIS A 361 16.73 -7.33 -5.05
N ILE A 362 17.16 -6.32 -5.82
CA ILE A 362 17.09 -4.91 -5.43
C ILE A 362 15.95 -4.26 -6.19
N THR A 363 15.10 -3.54 -5.46
CA THR A 363 14.05 -2.69 -6.04
C THR A 363 14.38 -1.23 -5.77
N THR A 364 14.56 -0.44 -6.83
CA THR A 364 14.85 1.01 -6.74
C THR A 364 13.66 1.79 -6.21
N TRP A 365 13.87 3.09 -5.91
CA TRP A 365 12.78 3.99 -5.50
C TRP A 365 11.62 4.11 -6.49
N LYS A 366 11.80 3.75 -7.77
CA LYS A 366 10.74 3.79 -8.79
C LYS A 366 10.31 2.40 -9.26
N ASN A 367 10.47 1.39 -8.40
CA ASN A 367 10.08 0.00 -8.63
C ASN A 367 10.80 -0.65 -9.83
N GLU A 368 12.02 -0.19 -10.16
CA GLU A 368 12.86 -0.94 -11.08
C GLU A 368 13.53 -2.07 -10.31
N HIS A 369 13.30 -3.31 -10.75
CA HIS A 369 13.83 -4.52 -10.14
C HIS A 369 15.07 -5.00 -10.89
N PHE A 370 16.13 -5.32 -10.15
CA PHE A 370 17.33 -5.93 -10.69
C PHE A 370 18.00 -6.86 -9.68
N GLU A 371 18.93 -7.67 -10.18
CA GLU A 371 19.69 -8.63 -9.38
C GLU A 371 21.18 -8.26 -9.45
N TYR A 372 21.86 -8.24 -8.31
CA TYR A 372 23.31 -8.08 -8.24
C TYR A 372 23.92 -9.20 -7.40
N HIS A 373 24.81 -9.97 -8.02
CA HIS A 373 25.40 -11.17 -7.40
C HIS A 373 26.88 -11.07 -7.04
N GLY A 374 27.43 -9.86 -6.91
CA GLY A 374 28.82 -9.67 -6.47
C GLY A 374 28.97 -9.85 -4.96
N GLN A 375 30.14 -10.31 -4.50
CA GLN A 375 30.55 -10.35 -3.08
C GLN A 375 31.50 -9.18 -2.79
N CYS A 376 31.05 -8.26 -1.93
CA CYS A 376 31.80 -7.14 -1.37
C CYS A 376 30.89 -6.36 -0.39
N ASP A 377 31.40 -5.26 0.15
CA ASP A 377 30.59 -4.25 0.83
C ASP A 377 30.09 -3.23 -0.20
N LEU A 378 28.80 -2.91 -0.17
CA LEU A 378 28.13 -2.01 -1.12
C LEU A 378 27.44 -0.86 -0.40
N VAL A 379 27.39 0.30 -1.04
CA VAL A 379 26.61 1.46 -0.59
C VAL A 379 25.19 1.32 -1.14
N MET A 380 24.27 0.85 -0.31
CA MET A 380 22.86 0.73 -0.67
C MET A 380 22.24 2.12 -0.89
N MET A 381 22.45 3.01 0.07
CA MET A 381 22.15 4.43 -0.05
C MET A 381 22.92 5.26 0.97
N LYS A 382 23.11 6.54 0.67
CA LYS A 382 23.61 7.55 1.61
C LYS A 382 23.00 8.92 1.37
N ASP A 383 22.84 9.69 2.44
CA ASP A 383 22.45 11.10 2.42
C ASP A 383 23.19 11.85 3.53
N PRO A 384 24.21 12.67 3.22
CA PRO A 384 24.94 13.45 4.23
C PRO A 384 24.09 14.57 4.86
N ASN A 385 22.97 14.94 4.25
CA ASN A 385 22.08 16.00 4.72
C ASN A 385 20.87 15.47 5.50
N PHE A 386 20.76 14.14 5.66
CA PHE A 386 19.68 13.51 6.38
C PHE A 386 19.51 14.09 7.79
N ALA A 387 18.26 14.31 8.20
CA ALA A 387 17.85 14.85 9.49
C ALA A 387 18.64 16.10 9.93
N ASP A 388 18.58 17.16 9.14
CA ASP A 388 19.29 18.44 9.36
C ASP A 388 20.83 18.30 9.37
N GLY A 389 21.37 17.45 8.49
CA GLY A 389 22.82 17.23 8.39
C GLY A 389 23.39 16.27 9.43
N LEU A 390 22.51 15.49 10.10
CA LEU A 390 22.93 14.37 10.92
C LEU A 390 23.62 13.29 10.06
N GLY A 391 23.12 13.07 8.84
CA GLY A 391 23.69 12.13 7.89
C GLY A 391 23.17 10.70 8.07
N LEU A 392 23.08 9.98 6.94
CA LEU A 392 22.62 8.60 6.84
C LEU A 392 23.54 7.84 5.87
N ASP A 393 24.05 6.69 6.29
CA ASP A 393 24.74 5.74 5.42
C ASP A 393 24.14 4.35 5.67
N VAL A 394 23.78 3.65 4.60
CA VAL A 394 23.32 2.26 4.66
C VAL A 394 24.18 1.43 3.74
N HIS A 395 25.00 0.57 4.35
CA HIS A 395 25.85 -0.37 3.64
C HIS A 395 25.31 -1.78 3.80
N ILE A 396 25.41 -2.57 2.73
CA ILE A 396 25.08 -4.00 2.74
C ILE A 396 26.35 -4.79 2.45
N ARG A 397 26.49 -5.94 3.09
CA ARG A 397 27.58 -6.88 2.84
C ARG A 397 27.01 -8.11 2.17
N THR A 398 27.41 -8.33 0.92
CA THR A 398 26.98 -9.49 0.15
C THR A 398 27.99 -10.63 0.24
N LYS A 399 27.51 -11.86 0.17
CA LYS A 399 28.34 -13.08 0.18
C LYS A 399 27.89 -14.01 -0.93
N ILE A 400 28.86 -14.47 -1.74
CA ILE A 400 28.59 -15.40 -2.85
C ILE A 400 28.50 -16.84 -2.34
N VAL A 401 27.54 -17.56 -2.90
CA VAL A 401 27.40 -19.01 -2.82
C VAL A 401 27.34 -19.56 -4.25
N ARG A 402 28.48 -20.07 -4.73
CA ARG A 402 28.64 -20.66 -6.07
C ARG A 402 28.29 -19.68 -7.21
N TYR A 403 27.02 -19.61 -7.60
CA TYR A 403 26.52 -18.85 -8.75
C TYR A 403 25.54 -17.73 -8.37
N TRP A 404 25.22 -17.57 -7.08
CA TRP A 404 24.34 -16.54 -6.55
C TRP A 404 24.97 -15.89 -5.32
N SER A 405 24.37 -14.83 -4.79
CA SER A 405 24.78 -14.20 -3.53
C SER A 405 23.56 -13.81 -2.70
N TYR A 406 23.78 -13.50 -1.44
CA TYR A 406 22.79 -12.90 -0.54
C TYR A 406 23.45 -11.80 0.29
N ILE A 407 22.65 -10.95 0.90
CA ILE A 407 23.08 -9.98 1.90
C ILE A 407 23.22 -10.72 3.22
N LYS A 408 24.47 -10.81 3.70
CA LYS A 408 24.85 -11.43 4.97
C LYS A 408 24.62 -10.48 6.15
N SER A 409 24.91 -9.20 5.96
CA SER A 409 24.73 -8.18 6.98
C SER A 409 24.39 -6.82 6.38
N VAL A 410 23.73 -6.00 7.19
CA VAL A 410 23.45 -4.60 6.91
C VAL A 410 24.00 -3.74 8.04
N ALA A 411 24.66 -2.65 7.69
CA ALA A 411 25.13 -1.64 8.63
C ALA A 411 24.49 -0.30 8.29
N ILE A 412 23.84 0.31 9.29
CA ILE A 412 23.14 1.59 9.18
C ILE A 412 23.81 2.56 10.14
N ARG A 413 24.35 3.65 9.60
CA ARG A 413 24.89 4.76 10.36
C ARG A 413 23.96 5.97 10.26
N ILE A 414 23.54 6.51 11.40
CA ILE A 414 22.85 7.79 11.48
C ILE A 414 23.66 8.68 12.43
N GLY A 415 24.12 9.84 11.97
CA GLY A 415 25.05 10.64 12.76
C GLY A 415 26.32 9.86 13.09
N ASN A 416 26.57 9.68 14.39
CA ASN A 416 27.71 8.91 14.89
C ASN A 416 27.32 7.49 15.32
N ASP A 417 26.02 7.19 15.38
CA ASP A 417 25.56 5.89 15.85
C ASP A 417 25.47 4.90 14.70
N ILE A 418 25.91 3.67 14.95
CA ILE A 418 25.94 2.58 13.99
C ILE A 418 25.15 1.41 14.56
N LEU A 419 24.20 0.91 13.78
CA LEU A 419 23.56 -0.37 13.99
C LEU A 419 23.95 -1.31 12.85
N GLU A 420 24.68 -2.37 13.20
CA GLU A 420 24.95 -3.48 12.30
C GLU A 420 24.11 -4.69 12.71
N ILE A 421 23.56 -5.40 11.73
CA ILE A 421 22.75 -6.60 11.91
C ILE A 421 23.26 -7.67 10.93
N GLU A 422 23.50 -8.88 11.44
CA GLU A 422 23.97 -10.03 10.67
C GLU A 422 22.99 -11.22 10.78
N GLY A 423 22.80 -11.95 9.69
CA GLY A 423 22.07 -13.21 9.68
C GLY A 423 22.94 -14.40 10.09
N SER A 424 22.33 -15.47 10.63
CA SER A 424 23.04 -16.70 11.02
C SER A 424 22.48 -17.93 10.29
N ALA A 425 23.38 -18.74 9.75
CA ALA A 425 23.04 -19.98 9.05
C ALA A 425 22.83 -21.15 10.03
N ASP A 426 23.24 -20.99 11.28
CA ASP A 426 23.14 -22.03 12.30
C ASP A 426 21.70 -22.07 12.82
N THR A 427 20.97 -23.13 12.50
CA THR A 427 19.58 -23.31 12.92
C THR A 427 19.43 -23.46 14.43
N ASP A 428 20.50 -23.79 15.15
CA ASP A 428 20.52 -23.85 16.62
C ASP A 428 20.85 -22.48 17.25
N ASP A 429 21.31 -21.53 16.44
CA ASP A 429 21.68 -20.17 16.83
C ASP A 429 20.48 -19.22 16.69
N SER A 430 19.66 -19.20 17.73
CA SER A 430 18.54 -18.26 17.86
C SER A 430 18.95 -16.88 18.41
N GLU A 431 20.24 -16.63 18.61
CA GLU A 431 20.70 -15.36 19.18
C GLU A 431 20.55 -14.21 18.19
N ALA A 432 20.53 -12.99 18.72
CA ALA A 432 20.45 -11.79 17.91
C ALA A 432 21.87 -11.32 17.58
N HIS A 433 22.29 -11.40 16.32
CA HIS A 433 23.60 -10.91 15.89
C HIS A 433 23.48 -9.46 15.44
N TYR A 434 23.70 -8.55 16.38
CA TYR A 434 23.74 -7.13 16.10
C TYR A 434 24.81 -6.42 16.92
N TRP A 435 25.29 -5.30 16.41
CA TRP A 435 26.26 -4.44 17.07
C TRP A 435 25.74 -3.02 17.08
N ILE A 436 25.80 -2.39 18.25
CA ILE A 436 25.60 -0.95 18.40
C ILE A 436 26.96 -0.31 18.63
N ASN A 437 27.39 0.58 17.74
CA ASN A 437 28.68 1.26 17.85
C ASN A 437 29.85 0.27 18.05
N TYR A 438 29.81 -0.84 17.31
CA TYR A 438 30.75 -1.97 17.36
C TYR A 438 30.73 -2.80 18.65
N GLU A 439 29.82 -2.52 19.58
CA GLU A 439 29.58 -3.34 20.76
C GLU A 439 28.54 -4.42 20.44
N TYR A 440 28.96 -5.69 20.52
CA TYR A 440 28.09 -6.84 20.28
C TYR A 440 26.94 -6.85 21.30
N GLN A 441 25.71 -6.88 20.79
CA GLN A 441 24.47 -6.80 21.58
C GLN A 441 24.46 -5.61 22.57
N GLY A 442 25.01 -4.47 22.14
CA GLY A 442 24.90 -3.22 22.88
C GLY A 442 23.44 -2.77 23.09
N GLU A 443 23.23 -1.71 23.87
CA GLU A 443 21.90 -1.20 24.19
C GLU A 443 21.13 -0.74 22.93
N LEU A 444 20.06 -1.47 22.58
CA LEU A 444 19.28 -1.27 21.36
C LEU A 444 17.97 -0.51 21.63
N GLU A 445 18.05 0.67 22.23
CA GLU A 445 16.88 1.53 22.43
C GLU A 445 16.64 2.46 21.24
N SER A 446 17.71 3.03 20.69
CA SER A 446 17.64 3.97 19.57
C SER A 446 18.96 4.03 18.80
N VAL A 447 18.92 4.57 17.58
CA VAL A 447 20.09 4.94 16.79
C VAL A 447 19.98 6.44 16.49
N ALA A 448 20.91 7.24 17.02
CA ALA A 448 20.89 8.69 16.95
C ALA A 448 19.58 9.33 17.43
N GLY A 449 18.93 8.72 18.43
CA GLY A 449 17.64 9.16 18.97
C GLY A 449 16.41 8.70 18.18
N PHE A 450 16.58 7.96 17.08
CA PHE A 450 15.49 7.26 16.40
C PHE A 450 15.21 5.91 17.08
N PRO A 451 14.01 5.67 17.62
CA PRO A 451 13.70 4.43 18.33
C PRO A 451 13.92 3.20 17.46
N VAL A 452 14.47 2.14 18.05
CA VAL A 452 14.61 0.84 17.39
C VAL A 452 13.74 -0.19 18.08
N THR A 453 12.88 -0.86 17.32
CA THR A 453 12.08 -1.98 17.81
C THR A 453 12.58 -3.28 17.22
N GLN A 454 12.80 -4.28 18.07
CA GLN A 454 13.15 -5.64 17.67
C GLN A 454 11.97 -6.58 17.91
N THR A 455 11.62 -7.39 16.91
CA THR A 455 10.58 -8.43 17.00
C THR A 455 11.12 -9.77 16.53
N LEU A 456 10.64 -10.86 17.14
CA LEU A 456 11.02 -12.23 16.82
C LEU A 456 9.77 -13.04 16.43
N PRO A 457 9.28 -12.92 15.18
CA PRO A 457 8.11 -13.67 14.73
C PRO A 457 8.28 -15.19 14.84
N SER A 458 9.50 -15.69 14.66
CA SER A 458 9.84 -17.10 14.86
C SER A 458 11.33 -17.25 15.17
N VAL A 459 11.80 -18.43 15.57
CA VAL A 459 13.23 -18.67 15.83
C VAL A 459 14.13 -18.41 14.61
N TYR A 460 13.56 -18.48 13.40
CA TYR A 460 14.26 -18.25 12.13
C TYR A 460 13.98 -16.87 11.53
N LYS A 461 13.09 -16.09 12.15
CA LYS A 461 12.65 -14.78 11.64
C LYS A 461 12.86 -13.71 12.68
N ARG A 462 13.62 -12.68 12.32
CA ARG A 462 13.80 -11.50 13.16
C ARG A 462 13.53 -10.25 12.35
N ARG A 463 12.97 -9.23 13.00
CA ARG A 463 12.75 -7.93 12.35
C ARG A 463 13.20 -6.81 13.28
N TYR A 464 13.92 -5.86 12.71
CA TYR A 464 14.29 -4.61 13.34
C TYR A 464 13.62 -3.47 12.59
N THR A 465 13.07 -2.50 13.31
CA THR A 465 12.47 -1.30 12.72
C THR A 465 13.09 -0.09 13.39
N ILE A 466 13.73 0.76 12.61
CA ILE A 466 14.15 2.10 13.00
C ILE A 466 13.02 3.06 12.64
N ASP A 467 12.36 3.63 13.65
CA ASP A 467 11.26 4.57 13.46
C ASP A 467 11.80 5.99 13.25
N LEU A 468 11.60 6.54 12.05
CA LEU A 468 12.04 7.88 11.69
C LEU A 468 10.98 8.95 11.98
N SER A 469 9.82 8.57 12.55
CA SER A 469 8.65 9.45 12.73
C SER A 469 8.90 10.68 13.57
N SER A 470 9.92 10.68 14.44
CA SER A 470 10.31 11.86 15.21
C SER A 470 10.78 13.03 14.34
N LYS A 471 11.25 12.74 13.12
CA LYS A 471 11.69 13.74 12.12
C LYS A 471 10.88 13.69 10.83
N TYR A 472 10.54 12.48 10.39
CA TYR A 472 9.90 12.18 9.11
C TYR A 472 8.68 11.31 9.37
N TYR A 473 7.54 11.97 9.54
CA TYR A 473 6.33 11.33 10.04
C TYR A 473 5.96 10.05 9.27
N GLY A 474 5.92 8.91 9.96
CA GLY A 474 5.52 7.62 9.41
C GLY A 474 6.53 6.98 8.46
N ASN A 475 7.78 7.44 8.46
CA ASN A 475 8.88 6.83 7.73
C ASN A 475 9.68 5.90 8.64
N GLN A 476 10.26 4.86 8.06
CA GLN A 476 11.00 3.84 8.80
C GLN A 476 12.04 3.15 7.91
N ILE A 477 13.02 2.54 8.56
CA ILE A 477 13.93 1.56 7.96
C ILE A 477 13.65 0.22 8.63
N SER A 478 13.35 -0.80 7.85
CA SER A 478 13.05 -2.15 8.35
C SER A 478 14.08 -3.14 7.86
N ILE A 479 14.65 -3.90 8.79
CA ILE A 479 15.58 -4.99 8.52
C ILE A 479 14.87 -6.29 8.85
N HIS A 480 14.86 -7.22 7.92
CA HIS A 480 14.26 -8.53 8.08
C HIS A 480 15.35 -9.59 7.96
N ILE A 481 15.32 -10.56 8.86
CA ILE A 481 16.22 -11.70 8.83
C ILE A 481 15.39 -12.96 8.64
N PHE A 482 15.82 -13.80 7.70
CA PHE A 482 15.37 -15.17 7.56
C PHE A 482 16.59 -16.09 7.49
N ASN A 483 16.86 -16.85 8.55
CA ASN A 483 18.13 -17.59 8.70
C ASN A 483 19.35 -16.66 8.51
N GLU A 484 20.18 -16.92 7.51
CA GLU A 484 21.36 -16.12 7.17
C GLU A 484 21.07 -14.95 6.21
N PHE A 485 19.86 -14.86 5.68
CA PHE A 485 19.44 -13.86 4.70
C PHE A 485 18.97 -12.60 5.42
N VAL A 486 19.51 -11.45 5.01
CA VAL A 486 19.15 -10.15 5.56
C VAL A 486 18.57 -9.30 4.45
N SER A 487 17.32 -8.88 4.58
CA SER A 487 16.75 -7.86 3.70
C SER A 487 16.58 -6.53 4.42
N VAL A 488 16.77 -5.45 3.67
CA VAL A 488 16.54 -4.09 4.16
C VAL A 488 15.48 -3.41 3.29
N ALA A 489 14.51 -2.79 3.95
CA ALA A 489 13.39 -2.10 3.34
C ALA A 489 13.28 -0.66 3.85
N PHE A 490 13.02 0.26 2.93
CA PHE A 490 12.90 1.69 3.21
C PHE A 490 11.46 2.11 2.98
N GLY A 491 10.73 2.39 4.05
CA GLY A 491 9.36 2.86 3.99
C GLY A 491 9.33 4.36 4.22
N GLY A 492 9.14 5.15 3.18
CA GLY A 492 8.99 6.60 3.35
C GLY A 492 8.93 7.40 2.07
N GLY A 493 8.80 8.71 2.21
CA GLY A 493 8.73 9.66 1.12
C GLY A 493 10.00 10.46 0.88
N LYS A 494 9.89 11.43 -0.02
CA LYS A 494 10.96 12.33 -0.45
C LYS A 494 11.58 13.10 0.72
N GLU A 495 10.80 13.40 1.74
CA GLU A 495 11.25 14.12 2.93
C GLU A 495 12.37 13.39 3.68
N ALA A 496 12.33 12.05 3.75
CA ALA A 496 13.37 11.26 4.40
C ALA A 496 14.47 10.83 3.41
N PHE A 497 14.08 10.42 2.20
CA PHE A 497 14.98 9.70 1.29
C PHE A 497 15.24 10.43 -0.04
N GLY A 498 14.71 11.64 -0.23
CA GLY A 498 14.75 12.37 -1.49
C GLY A 498 16.16 12.77 -1.97
N ASN A 499 17.10 12.92 -1.04
CA ASN A 499 18.50 13.25 -1.36
C ASN A 499 19.42 12.02 -1.38
N THR A 500 18.86 10.82 -1.24
CA THR A 500 19.67 9.60 -1.18
C THR A 500 20.29 9.29 -2.53
N VAL A 501 21.51 8.80 -2.50
CA VAL A 501 22.22 8.26 -3.67
C VAL A 501 22.80 6.89 -3.32
N GLY A 502 22.82 5.97 -4.27
CA GLY A 502 23.31 4.61 -4.07
C GLY A 502 22.72 3.63 -5.08
N LEU A 503 22.76 2.34 -4.72
CA LEU A 503 22.16 1.25 -5.50
C LEU A 503 20.66 1.42 -5.76
N LEU A 504 19.96 2.13 -4.87
CA LEU A 504 18.52 2.39 -5.02
C LEU A 504 18.18 3.45 -6.08
N GLY A 505 19.20 4.07 -6.68
CA GLY A 505 19.04 5.13 -7.66
C GLY A 505 18.62 6.47 -7.05
N ASP A 506 18.38 7.43 -7.92
CA ASP A 506 17.86 8.75 -7.56
C ASP A 506 16.36 8.66 -7.21
N PHE A 507 15.99 9.19 -6.03
CA PHE A 507 14.62 9.07 -5.52
C PHE A 507 13.56 9.71 -6.44
N ASP A 508 13.88 10.87 -6.99
CA ASP A 508 12.94 11.66 -7.79
C ASP A 508 12.73 11.06 -9.18
N THR A 509 13.82 10.71 -9.86
CA THR A 509 13.82 10.27 -11.25
C THR A 509 13.82 8.76 -11.43
N GLY A 510 14.21 8.00 -10.41
CA GLY A 510 14.44 6.56 -10.47
C GLY A 510 15.70 6.14 -11.23
N LYS A 511 16.49 7.10 -11.74
CA LYS A 511 17.67 6.78 -12.52
C LYS A 511 18.74 6.16 -11.62
N THR A 512 19.31 5.06 -12.08
CA THR A 512 20.53 4.46 -11.54
C THR A 512 21.73 5.30 -11.97
N LEU A 513 22.30 6.05 -11.02
CA LEU A 513 23.39 6.99 -11.29
C LEU A 513 24.71 6.44 -10.73
N ALA A 514 25.80 6.73 -11.43
CA ALA A 514 27.15 6.57 -10.89
C ALA A 514 27.42 7.59 -9.77
N ARG A 515 28.55 7.46 -9.08
CA ARG A 515 28.93 8.35 -7.96
C ARG A 515 29.16 9.80 -8.37
N ASP A 516 29.36 10.06 -9.66
CA ASP A 516 29.44 11.41 -10.20
C ASP A 516 28.09 12.16 -10.21
N GLY A 517 26.99 11.45 -9.93
CA GLY A 517 25.62 11.97 -9.88
C GLY A 517 25.05 12.38 -11.24
N VAL A 518 25.72 12.07 -12.34
CA VAL A 518 25.32 12.49 -13.70
C VAL A 518 25.33 11.37 -14.72
N THR A 519 26.22 10.38 -14.57
CA THR A 519 26.31 9.24 -15.47
C THR A 519 25.22 8.24 -15.13
N VAL A 520 24.30 8.00 -16.07
CA VAL A 520 23.25 6.98 -15.94
C VAL A 520 23.85 5.61 -16.27
N MET A 521 23.64 4.64 -15.39
CA MET A 521 24.16 3.28 -15.52
C MET A 521 23.06 2.32 -15.95
N HIS A 522 23.21 1.74 -17.13
CA HIS A 522 22.21 0.83 -17.70
C HIS A 522 22.51 -0.65 -17.44
N ASP A 523 23.72 -0.98 -17.01
CA ASP A 523 24.13 -2.32 -16.61
C ASP A 523 24.16 -2.40 -15.08
N PHE A 524 23.39 -3.34 -14.52
CA PHE A 524 23.26 -3.48 -13.07
C PHE A 524 24.49 -4.13 -12.40
N THR A 525 25.28 -4.88 -13.17
CA THR A 525 26.58 -5.40 -12.70
C THR A 525 27.54 -4.24 -12.53
N ASP A 526 27.65 -3.39 -13.56
CA ASP A 526 28.47 -2.18 -13.50
C ASP A 526 27.98 -1.24 -12.38
N LEU A 527 26.65 -1.10 -12.19
CA LEU A 527 26.07 -0.30 -11.10
C LEU A 527 26.50 -0.83 -9.72
N GLY A 528 26.44 -2.14 -9.53
CA GLY A 528 26.87 -2.78 -8.28
C GLY A 528 28.35 -2.57 -8.01
N ASP A 529 29.20 -2.73 -9.03
CA ASP A 529 30.64 -2.48 -8.94
C ASP A 529 30.96 -1.01 -8.66
N GLU A 530 30.25 -0.08 -9.31
CA GLU A 530 30.38 1.36 -9.07
C GLU A 530 30.08 1.73 -7.62
N TRP A 531 29.07 1.09 -7.02
CA TRP A 531 28.67 1.35 -5.62
C TRP A 531 29.35 0.44 -4.60
N GLN A 532 30.46 -0.23 -4.95
CA GLN A 532 31.35 -0.86 -3.97
C GLN A 532 31.89 0.18 -2.98
N VAL A 533 31.84 -0.10 -1.68
CA VAL A 533 32.33 0.80 -0.63
C VAL A 533 33.80 1.15 -0.87
N LEU A 534 34.08 2.45 -0.98
CA LEU A 534 35.43 2.96 -1.24
C LEU A 534 36.21 3.16 0.06
N ALA A 535 37.54 3.15 -0.01
CA ALA A 535 38.40 3.47 1.14
C ALA A 535 38.23 4.92 1.66
N SER A 536 37.65 5.82 0.87
CA SER A 536 37.30 7.18 1.28
C SER A 536 35.95 7.28 1.98
N GLU A 537 35.16 6.22 1.95
CA GLU A 537 33.85 6.13 2.59
C GLU A 537 34.00 5.56 4.01
N PRO A 538 33.04 5.83 4.91
CA PRO A 538 33.11 5.31 6.27
C PRO A 538 33.02 3.77 6.23
N ASN A 539 34.00 3.11 6.84
CA ASN A 539 33.83 1.71 7.18
C ASN A 539 32.95 1.62 8.43
N ILE A 540 31.74 1.10 8.26
CA ILE A 540 30.70 1.02 9.30
C ILE A 540 30.38 -0.42 9.72
N PHE A 541 31.11 -1.41 9.20
CA PHE A 541 31.04 -2.79 9.69
C PHE A 541 32.07 -2.99 10.81
N HIS A 542 31.70 -3.74 11.85
CA HIS A 542 32.57 -4.08 12.98
C HIS A 542 33.80 -4.89 12.54
N GLU A 543 33.64 -5.73 11.51
CA GLU A 543 34.70 -6.53 10.91
C GLU A 543 34.90 -6.19 9.43
N MET A 544 36.16 -6.22 8.99
CA MET A 544 36.51 -6.12 7.57
C MET A 544 36.38 -7.48 6.89
N SER A 545 35.70 -7.54 5.75
CA SER A 545 35.59 -8.73 4.90
C SER A 545 36.16 -8.47 3.52
N GLU A 546 36.89 -9.43 2.95
CA GLU A 546 37.38 -9.33 1.57
C GLU A 546 36.28 -9.67 0.55
N PRO A 547 36.27 -9.03 -0.64
CA PRO A 547 37.21 -8.01 -1.10
C PRO A 547 36.86 -6.60 -0.62
N GLN A 548 37.89 -5.80 -0.32
CA GLN A 548 37.77 -4.36 -0.09
C GLN A 548 38.40 -3.57 -1.24
N PHE A 549 37.84 -2.41 -1.59
CA PHE A 549 38.44 -1.51 -2.59
C PHE A 549 39.92 -1.23 -2.26
N PRO A 550 40.86 -1.32 -3.23
CA PRO A 550 40.68 -1.36 -4.67
C PRO A 550 40.51 -2.77 -5.29
N ASN A 551 40.42 -3.82 -4.48
CA ASN A 551 40.06 -5.14 -5.00
C ASN A 551 38.58 -5.10 -5.39
N GLN A 552 38.29 -5.41 -6.64
CA GLN A 552 36.92 -5.43 -7.16
C GLN A 552 36.08 -6.50 -6.45
N CYS A 553 34.76 -6.31 -6.47
CA CYS A 553 33.80 -7.31 -6.05
C CYS A 553 34.08 -8.64 -6.76
N ILE A 554 33.97 -9.74 -6.01
CA ILE A 554 34.08 -11.07 -6.61
C ILE A 554 32.74 -11.33 -7.29
N HIS A 555 32.75 -11.72 -8.56
CA HIS A 555 31.54 -12.10 -9.31
C HIS A 555 31.41 -13.62 -9.39
N PRO A 556 30.20 -14.18 -9.56
CA PRO A 556 30.03 -15.61 -9.69
C PRO A 556 30.71 -16.15 -10.95
N GLU A 557 31.35 -17.32 -10.87
CA GLU A 557 32.07 -17.92 -12.00
C GLU A 557 31.12 -18.33 -13.16
N ASP A 558 29.84 -18.55 -12.83
CA ASP A 558 28.79 -18.96 -13.76
C ASP A 558 27.50 -18.16 -13.46
N PRO A 559 27.41 -16.91 -13.94
CA PRO A 559 26.29 -16.01 -13.61
C PRO A 559 24.95 -16.47 -14.21
N ASN A 560 24.96 -17.38 -15.20
CA ASN A 560 23.73 -17.96 -15.76
C ASN A 560 23.20 -19.12 -14.91
N GLY A 561 23.94 -19.56 -13.90
CA GLY A 561 23.60 -20.74 -13.11
C GLY A 561 23.48 -22.01 -13.96
N ASP A 562 24.18 -22.06 -15.11
CA ASP A 562 24.14 -23.18 -16.06
C ASP A 562 24.80 -24.39 -15.42
N ARG A 563 24.05 -25.09 -14.56
CA ARG A 563 24.46 -26.28 -13.80
C ARG A 563 25.25 -27.22 -14.71
N LYS A 564 26.58 -27.15 -14.68
CA LYS A 564 27.46 -28.16 -15.26
C LYS A 564 27.24 -29.44 -14.47
N ARG A 565 26.23 -30.22 -14.91
CA ARG A 565 25.71 -31.48 -14.36
C ARG A 565 26.73 -32.21 -13.48
N ARG A 566 26.64 -32.01 -12.17
CA ARG A 566 26.76 -33.12 -11.22
C ARG A 566 25.35 -33.57 -10.91
N LEU A 567 24.94 -34.67 -11.55
CA LEU A 567 23.60 -35.28 -11.57
C LEU A 567 23.05 -35.74 -10.20
N LEU A 568 23.61 -35.29 -9.07
CA LEU A 568 23.39 -35.88 -7.75
C LEU A 568 23.07 -34.89 -6.62
N GLU A 569 22.87 -33.59 -6.87
CA GLU A 569 22.77 -32.58 -5.79
C GLU A 569 21.52 -31.67 -5.83
N ALA A 570 20.50 -31.97 -6.64
CA ALA A 570 19.26 -31.18 -6.65
C ALA A 570 18.07 -32.02 -6.21
N ASP A 571 17.66 -31.82 -4.97
CA ASP A 571 16.53 -32.52 -4.36
C ASP A 571 15.20 -31.78 -4.61
N ILE A 572 15.25 -30.49 -4.93
CA ILE A 572 14.09 -29.67 -5.27
C ILE A 572 14.04 -29.40 -6.78
N SER A 573 12.91 -29.74 -7.39
CA SER A 573 12.59 -29.44 -8.78
C SER A 573 11.99 -28.05 -8.94
N LEU A 574 12.07 -27.48 -10.15
CA LEU A 574 11.46 -26.19 -10.48
C LEU A 574 9.96 -26.20 -10.19
N GLU A 575 9.25 -27.28 -10.53
CA GLU A 575 7.81 -27.42 -10.26
C GLU A 575 7.49 -27.36 -8.76
N GLN A 576 8.32 -27.99 -7.92
CA GLN A 576 8.16 -27.91 -6.45
C GLN A 576 8.44 -26.50 -5.91
N ALA A 577 9.43 -25.80 -6.48
CA ALA A 577 9.73 -24.42 -6.11
C ALA A 577 8.59 -23.48 -6.51
N GLU A 578 8.10 -23.58 -7.75
CA GLU A 578 6.95 -22.81 -8.25
C GLU A 578 5.69 -23.10 -7.42
N GLU A 579 5.42 -24.36 -7.07
CA GLU A 579 4.28 -24.74 -6.22
C GLU A 579 4.40 -24.13 -4.82
N ALA A 580 5.59 -24.16 -4.23
CA ALA A 580 5.82 -23.59 -2.91
C ALA A 580 5.70 -22.05 -2.90
N CYS A 581 6.21 -21.39 -3.94
CA CYS A 581 6.16 -19.93 -4.10
C CYS A 581 4.82 -19.42 -4.64
N ALA A 582 3.92 -20.28 -5.12
CA ALA A 582 2.60 -19.90 -5.65
C ALA A 582 1.66 -19.24 -4.62
N ILE A 583 2.03 -19.26 -3.33
CA ILE A 583 1.34 -18.51 -2.29
C ILE A 583 1.58 -16.99 -2.41
N LEU A 584 2.69 -16.61 -3.02
CA LEU A 584 3.03 -15.22 -3.34
C LEU A 584 2.19 -14.77 -4.54
N LYS A 585 1.91 -13.46 -4.60
CA LYS A 585 0.96 -12.91 -5.55
C LYS A 585 1.62 -12.07 -6.63
N ASP A 586 2.74 -11.44 -6.29
CA ASP A 586 3.51 -10.63 -7.23
C ASP A 586 4.35 -11.55 -8.14
N PRO A 587 4.24 -11.45 -9.47
CA PRO A 587 5.02 -12.28 -10.39
C PRO A 587 6.55 -12.15 -10.22
N LEU A 588 7.05 -10.98 -9.81
CA LEU A 588 8.47 -10.77 -9.50
C LEU A 588 8.83 -11.49 -8.21
N PHE A 589 8.04 -11.35 -7.13
CA PHE A 589 8.30 -12.10 -5.90
C PHE A 589 8.16 -13.61 -6.08
N ILE A 590 7.24 -14.09 -6.93
CA ILE A 590 7.17 -15.52 -7.28
C ILE A 590 8.46 -15.94 -7.98
N LYS A 591 8.96 -15.14 -8.94
CA LYS A 591 10.21 -15.41 -9.65
C LYS A 591 11.40 -15.45 -8.69
N ASP A 592 11.53 -14.45 -7.84
CA ASP A 592 12.64 -14.30 -6.88
C ASP A 592 12.62 -15.43 -5.84
N CYS A 593 11.44 -15.72 -5.26
CA CYS A 593 11.24 -16.87 -4.37
C CYS A 593 11.59 -18.19 -5.06
N THR A 594 11.14 -18.38 -6.30
CA THR A 594 11.43 -19.63 -7.05
C THR A 594 12.92 -19.76 -7.29
N PHE A 595 13.60 -18.66 -7.65
CA PHE A 595 15.04 -18.62 -7.80
C PHE A 595 15.75 -18.97 -6.49
N ASP A 596 15.37 -18.35 -5.38
CA ASP A 596 16.01 -18.57 -4.07
C ASP A 596 15.79 -19.99 -3.55
N VAL A 597 14.58 -20.55 -3.66
CA VAL A 597 14.30 -21.95 -3.33
C VAL A 597 15.18 -22.90 -4.18
N MET A 598 15.32 -22.60 -5.47
CA MET A 598 16.16 -23.39 -6.38
C MET A 598 17.67 -23.20 -6.11
N ALA A 599 18.09 -22.02 -5.68
CA ALA A 599 19.47 -21.67 -5.40
C ALA A 599 19.95 -22.28 -4.08
N THR A 600 19.09 -22.24 -3.06
CA THR A 600 19.34 -22.73 -1.70
C THR A 600 19.03 -24.22 -1.55
N GLN A 601 18.18 -24.77 -2.43
CA GLN A 601 17.60 -26.09 -2.28
C GLN A 601 16.83 -26.24 -0.94
N ASP A 602 16.15 -25.17 -0.52
CA ASP A 602 15.31 -25.15 0.68
C ASP A 602 13.89 -24.60 0.39
N LEU A 603 12.87 -25.43 0.57
CA LEU A 603 11.46 -25.01 0.43
C LEU A 603 11.04 -24.02 1.53
N ALA A 604 11.71 -24.00 2.68
CA ALA A 604 11.40 -23.05 3.74
C ALA A 604 11.76 -21.61 3.35
N MET A 605 12.57 -21.42 2.31
CA MET A 605 12.96 -20.10 1.80
C MET A 605 11.78 -19.24 1.34
N VAL A 606 10.64 -19.87 1.04
CA VAL A 606 9.36 -19.16 0.84
C VAL A 606 9.03 -18.24 2.02
N GLY A 607 9.48 -18.56 3.23
CA GLY A 607 9.29 -17.74 4.42
C GLY A 607 10.10 -16.44 4.46
N ALA A 608 11.07 -16.23 3.57
CA ALA A 608 11.78 -14.95 3.43
C ALA A 608 10.91 -13.89 2.74
N TYR A 609 9.87 -14.33 2.01
CA TYR A 609 8.88 -13.53 1.27
C TYR A 609 7.56 -13.46 2.05
#